data_AF-A0A2S7DDS8-F1
#
_entry.id   AF-A0A2S7DDS8-F1
#
_cell.length_a   1.000
_cell.length_b   1.000
_cell.length_c   1.000
_cell.angle_alpha   90.00
_cell.angle_beta   90.00
_cell.angle_gamma   90.00
#
_symmetry.space_group_name_H-M   'P 1'
#
loop_
_entity.id
_entity.type
_entity.pdbx_description
1 polymer ?
#
loop_
_entity_poly.entity_id
_entity_poly.type
_entity_poly.pdbx_seq_one_letter_code
_entity_poly.pdbx_strand_id
1 'polypeptide(L)' 'MTTQKERVGGTDAVPIFKMQETTRDGELIKYVVGDTGVAFDSLEAAQAAAKDLDTLNG' A
#
# COMPACT_ATOMS: atom_id res chain seq x y z
N MET A 1 -7.55 -18.67 -1.50
CA MET A 1 -7.22 -17.26 -1.80
C MET A 1 -5.86 -17.04 -1.18
N THR A 2 -4.87 -16.65 -1.98
CA THR A 2 -3.51 -16.38 -1.50
C THR A 2 -3.31 -14.89 -1.55
N THR A 3 -2.98 -14.29 -0.41
CA THR A 3 -2.67 -12.86 -0.30
C THR A 3 -1.17 -12.72 -0.08
N GLN A 4 -0.47 -12.16 -1.05
CA GLN A 4 0.95 -11.85 -0.92
C GLN A 4 1.10 -10.39 -0.50
N LYS A 5 1.86 -10.13 0.56
CA LYS A 5 2.20 -8.77 1.01
C LYS A 5 3.70 -8.53 0.83
N GLU A 6 4.06 -7.47 0.12
CA GLU A 6 5.45 -7.08 -0.14
C GLU A 6 5.63 -5.60 0.15
N ARG A 7 6.68 -5.21 0.87
CA ARG A 7 7.01 -3.78 1.04
C ARG A 7 7.60 -3.27 -0.28
N VAL A 8 6.92 -2.32 -0.91
CA VAL A 8 7.30 -1.77 -2.21
C VAL A 8 7.75 -0.31 -2.13
N GLY A 9 7.65 0.33 -0.97
CA GLY A 9 8.10 1.71 -0.79
C GLY A 9 7.74 2.30 0.57
N GLY A 10 7.64 3.63 0.62
CA GLY A 10 7.29 4.40 1.81
C GLY A 10 8.48 4.70 2.73
N THR A 11 8.25 5.57 3.71
CA THR A 11 9.24 5.88 4.76
C THR A 11 9.15 4.85 5.89
N ASP A 12 10.06 4.90 6.86
CA ASP A 12 10.02 3.98 7.99
C ASP A 12 8.82 4.19 8.91
N ALA A 13 8.27 5.42 8.95
CA ALA A 13 7.05 5.74 9.68
C ALA A 13 5.79 5.30 8.92
N VAL A 14 5.78 5.46 7.58
CA VAL A 14 4.65 5.12 6.70
C VAL A 14 5.11 4.23 5.54
N PRO A 15 5.39 2.94 5.82
CA PRO A 15 5.81 1.98 4.80
C PRO A 15 4.66 1.64 3.85
N ILE A 16 4.93 1.35 2.59
CA ILE A 16 3.92 0.99 1.59
C ILE A 16 4.05 -0.50 1.28
N PHE A 17 2.94 -1.22 1.38
CA PHE A 17 2.84 -2.65 1.09
C PHE A 17 1.98 -2.90 -0.14
N LYS A 18 2.51 -3.61 -1.12
CA LYS A 18 1.74 -4.19 -2.21
C LYS A 18 1.08 -5.47 -1.69
N MET A 19 -0.24 -5.48 -1.68
CA MET A 19 -1.08 -6.67 -1.48
C MET A 19 -1.55 -7.18 -2.84
N GLN A 20 -1.15 -8.40 -3.18
CA GLN A 20 -1.63 -9.11 -4.36
C GLN A 20 -2.56 -10.21 -3.90
N GLU A 21 -3.82 -10.10 -4.30
CA GLU A 21 -4.89 -11.04 -4.01
C GLU A 21 -5.26 -11.78 -5.28
N THR A 22 -4.94 -13.08 -5.35
CA THR A 22 -5.40 -13.93 -6.45
C THR A 22 -6.83 -14.38 -6.17
N THR A 23 -7.77 -13.85 -6.95
CA THR A 23 -9.20 -14.20 -6.90
C THR A 23 -9.59 -15.13 -8.05
N ARG A 24 -10.79 -15.70 -8.01
CA ARG A 24 -11.31 -16.54 -9.11
C ARG A 24 -11.53 -15.77 -10.41
N ASP A 25 -11.69 -14.44 -10.32
CA ASP A 25 -11.94 -13.54 -11.45
C ASP A 25 -10.66 -12.90 -12.01
N GLY A 26 -9.53 -13.07 -11.32
CA GLY A 26 -8.25 -12.48 -11.71
C GLY A 26 -7.40 -12.05 -10.52
N GLU A 27 -6.29 -11.39 -10.82
CA GLU A 27 -5.35 -10.87 -9.84
C GLU A 27 -5.70 -9.43 -9.48
N LEU A 28 -6.03 -9.19 -8.21
CA LEU A 28 -6.22 -7.86 -7.66
C LEU A 28 -4.91 -7.40 -7.01
N ILE A 29 -4.44 -6.22 -7.39
CA ILE A 29 -3.27 -5.60 -6.78
C ILE A 29 -3.75 -4.35 -6.05
N LYS A 30 -3.42 -4.26 -4.76
CA LYS A 30 -3.68 -3.11 -3.91
C LYS A 30 -2.40 -2.66 -3.24
N TYR A 31 -2.30 -1.38 -2.92
CA TYR A 31 -1.17 -0.76 -2.26
C TYR A 31 -1.64 -0.15 -0.95
N VAL A 32 -1.24 -0.74 0.16
CA VAL A 32 -1.64 -0.33 1.51
C VAL A 32 -0.56 0.53 2.13
N VAL A 33 -0.94 1.69 2.64
CA VAL A 33 -0.03 2.61 3.33
C VAL A 33 0.00 2.28 4.82
N GLY A 34 1.05 1.61 5.25
CA GLY A 34 1.38 1.38 6.66
C GLY A 34 0.26 0.68 7.42
N ASP A 35 0.14 1.04 8.70
CA ASP A 35 -0.97 0.62 9.57
C ASP A 35 -2.20 1.55 9.45
N THR A 36 -2.19 2.52 8.53
CA THR A 36 -3.29 3.48 8.37
C THR A 36 -4.58 2.84 7.86
N GLY A 37 -4.49 1.60 7.34
CA GLY A 37 -5.61 0.89 6.73
C GLY A 37 -6.03 1.45 5.37
N VAL A 38 -5.34 2.48 4.85
CA VAL A 38 -5.65 3.08 3.56
C VAL A 38 -5.04 2.24 2.43
N ALA A 39 -5.89 1.75 1.54
CA ALA A 39 -5.52 0.96 0.37
C ALA A 39 -5.82 1.73 -0.92
N PHE A 40 -4.89 1.65 -1.87
CA PHE A 40 -4.97 2.29 -3.17
C PHE A 40 -4.84 1.25 -4.28
N ASP A 41 -5.49 1.49 -5.42
CA ASP A 41 -5.34 0.64 -6.60
C ASP A 41 -4.04 0.96 -7.39
N SER A 42 -3.39 2.10 -7.09
CA SER A 42 -2.15 2.56 -7.73
C SER A 42 -1.04 2.86 -6.74
N LEU A 43 0.20 2.48 -7.09
CA LEU A 43 1.39 2.76 -6.28
C LEU A 43 1.64 4.26 -6.11
N GLU A 44 1.44 5.04 -7.16
CA GLU A 44 1.63 6.51 -7.13
C GLU A 44 0.71 7.17 -6.11
N ALA A 45 -0.55 6.74 -6.04
CA ALA A 45 -1.52 7.25 -5.07
C ALA A 45 -1.12 6.86 -3.64
N ALA A 46 -0.66 5.62 -3.43
CA ALA A 46 -0.12 5.19 -2.13
C ALA A 46 1.14 5.97 -1.73
N GLN A 47 2.02 6.28 -2.67
CA GLN A 47 3.22 7.08 -2.43
C GLN A 47 2.89 8.53 -2.08
N ALA A 48 1.94 9.15 -2.78
CA ALA A 48 1.46 10.48 -2.46
C ALA A 48 0.88 10.52 -1.04
N ALA A 49 -0.03 9.59 -0.73
CA ALA A 49 -0.63 9.51 0.60
C ALA A 49 0.40 9.24 1.71
N ALA A 50 1.36 8.34 1.48
CA ALA A 50 2.45 8.12 2.42
C ALA A 50 3.27 9.39 2.63
N LYS A 51 3.55 10.17 1.59
CA LYS A 51 4.30 11.43 1.70
C LYS A 51 3.52 12.51 2.46
N ASP A 52 2.22 12.63 2.22
CA ASP A 52 1.34 13.53 2.97
C ASP A 52 1.30 13.14 4.45
N LEU A 53 1.14 11.84 4.74
CA LEU A 53 1.19 11.30 6.11
C LEU A 53 2.54 11.55 6.79
N ASP A 54 3.65 11.33 6.09
CA ASP A 54 4.99 11.60 6.59
C ASP A 54 5.17 13.08 6.98
N THR A 55 4.68 13.98 6.13
CA THR A 55 4.70 15.43 6.38
C THR A 55 3.84 15.82 7.60
N LEU A 56 2.70 15.15 7.81
CA LEU A 56 1.82 15.39 8.96
C LEU A 56 2.35 14.82 10.28
N ASN A 57 3.21 13.79 10.21
CA ASN A 57 3.86 13.19 11.39
C ASN A 57 5.20 13.87 11.74
N GLY A 58 5.67 14.81 10.92
CA GLY A 58 6.92 15.56 11.09
C GLY A 58 6.82 16.76 12.03
#